data_AF-A0A7S0GBT3-F1
#
_entry.id   AF-A0A7S0GBT3-F1
#
_cell.length_a   1.000
_cell.length_b   1.000
_cell.length_c   1.000
_cell.angle_alpha   90.00
_cell.angle_beta   90.00
_cell.angle_gamma   90.00
#
_symmetry.space_group_name_H-M   'P 1'
#
loop_
_entity.id
_entity.type
_entity.pdbx_description
1 polymer ?
#
loop_
_entity_poly.entity_id
_entity_poly.type
_entity_poly.pdbx_seq_one_letter_code
_entity_poly.pdbx_strand_id
1 'polypeptide(L)'
;KNVMDVNEGLMGATLTIMSRYEDPAPLYIIYLGSNKRDYKFSIVQITLNMNIKHSKQLDPNGYDETVLGNTESHFDFVGWVKQGANTISVRSISPGTEKFMILGLAVCSYCRNFEKQL
;
A
#
# COMPACT_ATOMS: atom_id res chain seq x y z
N LYS A 1 7.78 13.97 -13.79
CA LYS A 1 6.46 13.75 -13.16
C LYS A 1 5.80 12.59 -13.90
N ASN A 2 5.99 11.36 -13.42
CA ASN A 2 5.22 10.20 -13.90
C ASN A 2 4.25 9.85 -12.78
N VAL A 3 3.08 10.48 -12.78
CA VAL A 3 1.94 9.96 -12.01
C VAL A 3 1.33 8.91 -12.94
N MET A 4 1.62 7.63 -12.70
CA MET A 4 0.85 6.57 -13.32
C MET A 4 -0.53 6.57 -12.65
N ASP A 5 -1.60 6.59 -13.44
CA ASP A 5 -2.93 6.24 -12.95
C ASP A 5 -2.91 4.75 -12.58
N VAL A 6 -2.81 4.44 -11.29
CA VAL A 6 -2.67 3.07 -10.76
C VAL A 6 -4.05 2.39 -10.57
N ASN A 7 -5.14 3.05 -10.97
CA ASN A 7 -6.51 2.63 -10.62
C ASN A 7 -7.02 1.34 -11.27
N GLU A 8 -6.39 0.83 -12.33
CA GLU A 8 -6.83 -0.42 -12.99
C GLU A 8 -5.84 -1.59 -12.89
N GLY A 9 -4.61 -1.37 -12.42
CA GLY A 9 -3.49 -2.22 -12.82
C GLY A 9 -2.85 -3.15 -11.78
N LEU A 10 -3.21 -3.10 -10.48
CA LEU A 10 -2.42 -3.81 -9.45
C LEU A 10 -3.08 -5.02 -8.80
N MET A 11 -4.40 -5.18 -8.84
CA MET A 11 -5.03 -6.39 -8.31
C MET A 11 -4.62 -7.61 -9.16
N GLY A 12 -3.82 -8.49 -8.58
CA GLY A 12 -3.26 -9.65 -9.28
C GLY A 12 -2.02 -9.34 -10.13
N ALA A 13 -1.51 -8.10 -10.11
CA ALA A 13 -0.27 -7.74 -10.80
C ALA A 13 0.92 -7.68 -9.85
N THR A 14 2.10 -7.89 -10.43
CA THR A 14 3.39 -7.69 -9.76
C THR A 14 4.00 -6.39 -10.27
N LEU A 15 4.26 -5.45 -9.38
CA LEU A 15 5.00 -4.23 -9.67
C LEU A 15 6.46 -4.38 -9.30
N THR A 16 7.36 -3.89 -10.15
CA THR A 16 8.78 -3.79 -9.82
C THR A 16 9.13 -2.36 -9.43
N ILE A 17 9.77 -2.20 -8.28
CA ILE A 17 10.30 -0.93 -7.78
C ILE A 17 11.82 -1.01 -7.75
N MET A 18 12.46 0.02 -8.31
CA MET A 18 13.90 0.17 -8.26
C MET A 18 14.27 1.07 -7.07
N SER A 19 14.90 0.48 -6.05
CA SER A 19 15.53 1.25 -4.98
C SER A 19 16.95 1.61 -5.38
N ARG A 20 17.31 2.88 -5.20
CA ARG A 20 18.69 3.37 -5.38
C ARG A 20 19.44 3.50 -4.06
N TYR A 21 18.78 3.24 -2.93
CA TYR A 21 19.39 3.35 -1.61
C TYR A 21 20.34 2.18 -1.38
N GLU A 22 21.57 2.48 -1.00
CA GLU A 22 22.60 1.48 -0.67
C GLU A 22 22.21 0.68 0.58
N ASP A 23 21.69 1.38 1.59
CA ASP A 23 21.09 0.75 2.78
C ASP A 23 19.63 0.37 2.55
N PRO A 24 19.12 -0.67 3.27
CA PRO A 24 17.70 -0.96 3.29
C PRO A 24 16.87 0.27 3.67
N ALA A 25 15.82 0.53 2.88
CA ALA A 25 14.89 1.63 3.06
C ALA A 25 13.47 1.12 3.25
N PRO A 26 12.66 1.77 4.11
CA PRO A 26 11.27 1.39 4.28
C PRO A 26 10.47 1.75 3.02
N LEU A 27 9.60 0.82 2.64
CA LEU A 27 8.60 0.96 1.60
C LEU A 27 7.24 1.11 2.28
N TYR A 28 6.52 2.14 1.84
CA TYR A 28 5.16 2.40 2.25
C TYR A 28 4.24 2.41 1.05
N ILE A 29 2.98 2.10 1.30
CA ILE A 29 1.91 2.20 0.32
C ILE A 29 0.90 3.25 0.73
N ILE A 30 0.46 4.02 -0.24
CA ILE A 30 -0.62 4.99 -0.12
C ILE A 30 -1.82 4.40 -0.84
N TYR A 31 -2.97 4.32 -0.18
CA TYR A 31 -4.17 3.71 -0.73
C TYR A 31 -5.43 4.44 -0.27
N LEU A 32 -6.53 4.23 -0.98
CA LEU A 32 -7.82 4.81 -0.61
C LEU A 32 -8.57 3.87 0.35
N GLY A 33 -9.09 4.43 1.45
CA GLY A 33 -9.96 3.77 2.40
C GLY A 33 -11.34 4.40 2.43
N SER A 34 -12.30 3.71 3.05
CA SER A 34 -13.68 4.14 3.22
C SER A 34 -14.20 3.82 4.62
N ASN A 35 -14.97 4.75 5.17
CA ASN A 35 -15.74 4.57 6.40
C ASN A 35 -17.23 4.25 6.11
N LYS A 36 -17.66 4.30 4.85
CA LYS A 36 -19.06 4.12 4.48
C LYS A 36 -19.43 2.65 4.40
N ARG A 37 -20.50 2.25 5.08
CA ARG A 37 -20.99 0.85 5.08
C ARG A 37 -21.36 0.33 3.69
N ASP A 38 -21.81 1.21 2.81
CA ASP A 38 -22.24 0.87 1.44
C ASP A 38 -21.09 0.88 0.43
N TYR A 39 -19.91 1.42 0.80
CA TYR A 39 -18.70 1.44 -0.01
C TYR A 39 -17.63 0.56 0.65
N LYS A 40 -17.62 -0.72 0.28
CA LYS A 40 -16.66 -1.69 0.81
C LYS A 40 -15.57 -1.98 -0.20
N PHE A 41 -14.35 -1.57 0.10
CA PHE A 41 -13.18 -1.92 -0.69
C PHE A 41 -12.73 -3.35 -0.36
N SER A 42 -12.19 -4.04 -1.37
CA SER A 42 -11.59 -5.36 -1.20
C SER A 42 -10.43 -5.33 -0.20
N ILE A 43 -10.38 -6.29 0.73
CA ILE A 43 -9.23 -6.48 1.61
C ILE A 43 -8.12 -7.14 0.81
N VAL A 44 -6.90 -6.62 0.92
CA VAL A 44 -5.75 -7.11 0.15
C VAL A 44 -4.63 -7.59 1.04
N GLN A 45 -3.87 -8.53 0.50
CA GLN A 45 -2.56 -8.92 0.99
C GLN A 45 -1.50 -8.37 0.03
N ILE A 46 -0.56 -7.62 0.58
CA ILE A 46 0.60 -7.09 -0.12
C ILE A 46 1.80 -7.92 0.26
N THR A 47 2.56 -8.40 -0.71
CA THR A 47 3.77 -9.20 -0.47
C THR A 47 4.96 -8.57 -1.16
N LEU A 48 6.01 -8.30 -0.38
CA LEU A 48 7.28 -7.79 -0.87
C LEU A 48 8.23 -8.94 -1.24
N ASN A 49 8.85 -8.86 -2.42
CA ASN A 49 9.80 -9.83 -2.97
C ASN A 49 9.26 -11.27 -2.96
N MET A 50 7.93 -11.43 -3.13
CA MET A 50 7.20 -12.70 -3.07
C MET A 50 7.45 -13.52 -1.79
N ASN A 51 7.97 -12.89 -0.72
CA ASN A 51 8.19 -13.55 0.55
C ASN A 51 6.95 -13.38 1.42
N ILE A 52 6.11 -14.41 1.50
CA ILE A 52 4.85 -14.36 2.23
C ILE A 52 5.01 -14.05 3.73
N LYS A 53 6.18 -14.34 4.32
CA LYS A 53 6.50 -13.98 5.70
C LYS A 53 6.61 -12.47 5.91
N HIS A 54 6.81 -11.71 4.84
CA HIS A 54 6.83 -10.25 4.81
C HIS A 54 5.57 -9.68 4.16
N SER A 55 4.47 -10.43 4.20
CA SER A 55 3.20 -9.93 3.69
C SER A 55 2.46 -9.10 4.73
N LYS A 56 1.76 -8.07 4.26
CA LYS A 56 0.89 -7.23 5.08
C LYS A 56 -0.53 -7.29 4.54
N GLN A 57 -1.47 -7.55 5.42
CA GLN A 57 -2.88 -7.39 5.14
C GLN A 57 -3.28 -5.93 5.33
N LEU A 58 -4.00 -5.37 4.37
CA LEU A 58 -4.61 -4.05 4.48
C LEU A 58 -6.12 -4.19 4.36
N ASP A 59 -6.81 -3.74 5.40
CA ASP A 59 -8.26 -3.57 5.38
C ASP A 59 -8.57 -2.09 5.15
N PRO A 60 -9.00 -1.72 3.94
CA PRO A 60 -9.35 -0.33 3.60
C PRO A 60 -10.70 0.13 4.18
N ASN A 61 -11.35 -0.66 5.04
CA ASN A 61 -12.68 -0.37 5.56
C ASN A 61 -12.66 -0.04 7.06
N GLY A 62 -13.60 0.78 7.51
CA GLY A 62 -13.85 1.01 8.95
C GLY A 62 -12.96 2.08 9.60
N TYR A 63 -12.49 3.03 8.80
CA TYR A 63 -11.76 4.20 9.32
C TYR A 63 -12.69 5.22 9.98
N ASP A 64 -12.11 6.12 10.78
CA ASP A 64 -12.85 7.05 11.64
C ASP A 64 -13.76 7.99 10.83
N GLU A 65 -14.97 8.24 11.32
CA GLU A 65 -16.01 9.03 10.64
C GLU A 65 -15.75 10.53 10.70
N THR A 66 -14.66 10.96 11.36
CA THR A 66 -14.33 12.35 11.62
C THR A 66 -13.86 13.13 10.39
N VAL A 67 -13.54 12.45 9.28
CA VAL A 67 -13.13 13.10 8.03
C VAL A 67 -14.36 13.41 7.17
N LEU A 68 -14.52 14.70 6.82
CA LEU A 68 -15.54 15.19 5.89
C LEU A 68 -15.26 14.67 4.46
N GLY A 69 -15.54 13.40 4.23
CA GLY A 69 -15.34 12.70 2.95
C GLY A 69 -15.72 11.23 3.07
N ASN A 70 -16.33 10.68 2.02
CA ASN A 70 -16.68 9.25 1.99
C ASN A 70 -15.45 8.33 1.86
N THR A 71 -14.29 8.91 1.52
CA THR A 71 -13.04 8.21 1.27
C THR A 71 -11.86 9.08 1.70
N GLU A 72 -10.82 8.45 2.23
CA GLU A 72 -9.59 9.15 2.63
C GLU A 72 -8.33 8.37 2.20
N SER A 73 -7.19 9.06 2.17
CA SER A 73 -5.91 8.45 1.81
C SER A 73 -5.21 7.93 3.06
N HIS A 74 -4.85 6.65 3.05
CA HIS A 74 -4.09 6.00 4.11
C HIS A 74 -2.67 5.71 3.68
N PHE A 75 -1.82 5.51 4.67
CA PHE A 75 -0.41 5.24 4.48
C PHE A 75 0.03 4.14 5.42
N ASP A 76 0.61 3.06 4.87
CA ASP A 76 1.04 1.91 5.65
C ASP A 76 2.43 1.42 5.28
N PHE A 77 3.21 1.06 6.31
CA PHE A 77 4.50 0.39 6.12
C PHE A 77 4.29 -1.02 5.59
N VAL A 78 4.97 -1.38 4.50
CA VAL A 78 4.89 -2.71 3.88
C VAL A 78 6.11 -3.56 4.21
N GLY A 79 7.31 -2.98 4.20
CA GLY A 79 8.54 -3.72 4.40
C GLY A 79 9.79 -2.94 4.03
N TRP A 80 10.94 -3.58 4.16
CA TRP A 80 12.24 -3.00 3.78
C TRP A 80 12.66 -3.43 2.38
N VAL A 81 12.92 -2.47 1.50
CA VAL A 81 13.48 -2.71 0.17
C VAL A 81 15.00 -2.60 0.21
N LYS A 82 15.68 -3.43 -0.58
CA LYS A 82 17.14 -3.40 -0.76
C LYS A 82 17.52 -2.65 -2.02
N GLN A 83 18.78 -2.26 -2.17
CA GLN A 83 19.29 -1.69 -3.42
C GLN A 83 18.95 -2.60 -4.61
N GLY A 84 18.51 -2.00 -5.72
CA GLY A 84 18.13 -2.72 -6.93
C GLY A 84 16.62 -3.00 -7.03
N ALA A 85 16.28 -4.07 -7.75
CA ALA A 85 14.91 -4.42 -8.06
C ALA A 85 14.23 -5.11 -6.87
N ASN A 86 13.04 -4.63 -6.52
CA ASN A 86 12.15 -5.24 -5.53
C ASN A 86 10.77 -5.43 -6.16
N THR A 87 10.08 -6.52 -5.85
CA THR A 87 8.75 -6.79 -6.40
C THR A 87 7.66 -6.63 -5.34
N ILE A 88 6.54 -6.04 -5.71
CA ILE A 88 5.33 -6.00 -4.90
C ILE A 88 4.24 -6.76 -5.63
N SER A 89 3.66 -7.76 -4.97
CA SER A 89 2.43 -8.40 -5.45
C SER A 89 1.26 -8.02 -4.56
N VAL A 90 0.14 -7.64 -5.15
CA VAL A 90 -1.09 -7.29 -4.44
C VAL A 90 -2.17 -8.30 -4.82
N ARG A 91 -2.74 -8.97 -3.82
CA ARG A 91 -3.78 -9.98 -4.01
C ARG A 91 -5.00 -9.66 -3.14
N SER A 92 -6.20 -9.68 -3.72
CA SER A 92 -7.42 -9.64 -2.91
C SER A 92 -7.58 -10.96 -2.14
N ILE A 93 -7.84 -10.82 -0.85
CA ILE A 93 -8.09 -11.94 0.06
C ILE A 93 -9.53 -11.92 0.59
N SER A 94 -10.23 -10.78 0.47
CA SER A 94 -11.67 -10.68 0.70
C SER A 94 -12.27 -9.74 -0.36
N PRO A 95 -13.35 -10.16 -1.04
CA PRO A 95 -14.01 -9.32 -2.02
C PRO A 95 -14.74 -8.14 -1.34
N GLY A 96 -14.62 -6.96 -1.95
CA GLY A 96 -15.44 -5.79 -1.66
C GLY A 96 -16.41 -5.50 -2.81
N THR A 97 -17.36 -4.58 -2.58
CA THR A 97 -18.16 -3.99 -3.68
C THR A 97 -17.30 -3.14 -4.59
N GLU A 98 -16.19 -2.62 -4.07
CA GLU A 98 -15.21 -1.79 -4.77
C GLU A 98 -13.82 -2.45 -4.80
N LYS A 99 -13.03 -2.11 -5.82
CA LYS A 99 -11.64 -2.55 -5.94
C LYS A 99 -10.74 -1.76 -5.01
N PHE A 100 -9.75 -2.43 -4.42
CA PHE A 100 -8.70 -1.75 -3.66
C PHE A 100 -7.92 -0.78 -4.57
N MET A 101 -7.77 0.47 -4.15
CA MET A 101 -7.12 1.51 -4.94
C MET A 101 -5.80 1.94 -4.30
N ILE A 102 -4.72 1.77 -5.04
CA ILE A 102 -3.38 2.24 -4.66
C ILE A 102 -3.19 3.61 -5.29
N LEU A 103 -2.90 4.61 -4.46
CA LEU A 103 -2.65 5.98 -4.88
C LEU A 103 -1.16 6.22 -5.15
N GLY A 104 -0.29 5.47 -4.48
CA GLY A 104 1.15 5.60 -4.67
C GLY A 104 1.99 4.67 -3.80
N LEU A 105 3.28 4.67 -4.07
CA LEU A 105 4.28 3.91 -3.33
C LEU A 105 5.44 4.84 -3.00
N ALA A 106 5.89 4.79 -1.75
CA ALA A 106 6.96 5.67 -1.26
C ALA A 106 8.09 4.84 -0.68
N VAL A 107 9.31 5.05 -1.18
CA VAL A 107 10.54 4.49 -0.60
C VAL A 107 11.32 5.65 0.02
N CYS A 108 11.53 5.60 1.33
CA CYS A 108 12.05 6.74 2.07
C CYS A 108 13.15 6.36 3.05
N SER A 109 14.41 6.58 2.71
CA SER A 109 15.54 6.29 3.60
C SER A 109 15.55 7.11 4.89
N TYR A 110 15.00 8.33 4.87
CA TYR A 110 14.96 9.25 6.02
C TYR A 110 13.73 9.07 6.92
N CYS A 111 12.77 8.21 6.53
CA CYS A 111 11.55 7.98 7.30
C CYS A 111 11.74 7.02 8.48
N ARG A 112 12.97 6.53 8.76
CA ARG A 112 13.27 5.69 9.93
C ARG A 112 12.88 6.35 11.27
N ASN A 113 12.72 7.67 11.31
CA ASN A 113 12.33 8.40 12.51
C ASN A 113 10.80 8.56 12.68
N PHE A 114 9.99 8.29 11.65
CA PHE A 114 8.52 8.37 11.77
C PHE A 114 7.94 7.23 12.62
N GLU A 115 8.55 6.04 12.59
CA GLU A 115 8.12 4.88 13.39
C GLU A 115 8.46 5.00 14.89
N LYS A 116 9.32 5.95 15.30
CA LYS A 116 9.64 6.18 16.72
C LYS A 116 8.69 7.17 17.40
N GLN A 117 7.74 7.75 16.67
CA GLN A 117 6.84 8.80 17.16
C GLN A 117 5.36 8.40 17.17
N LEU A 118 5.03 7.16 16.82
CA LEU A 118 3.72 6.52 17.02
C LEU A 118 3.87 5.40 18.06
#